data_AF-A0A951N2Y9-F1
#
_entry.id   AF-A0A951N2Y9-F1
#
_cell.length_a   1.000
_cell.length_b   1.000
_cell.length_c   1.000
_cell.angle_alpha   90.00
_cell.angle_beta   90.00
_cell.angle_gamma   90.00
#
_symmetry.space_group_name_H-M   'P 1'
#
loop_
_entity.id
_entity.type
_entity.pdbx_description
1 polymer ?
#
loop_
_entity_poly.entity_id
_entity_poly.type
_entity_poly.pdbx_seq_one_letter_code
_entity_poly.pdbx_strand_id
1 'polypeptide(L)' 'TAGFVDAGWDGHLTLELSNVANLPITLYPGMKIGQISFLQMTTPADQPYGSGSLGSKYRGQRGPTPSRYFENFRT' A
#
# COMPACT_ATOMS: atom_id res chain seq x y z
N THR A 1 -7.93 -7.22 -2.15
CA THR A 1 -6.58 -6.90 -1.65
C THR A 1 -5.79 -6.27 -2.79
N ALA A 2 -4.84 -5.38 -2.49
CA ALA A 2 -3.90 -4.86 -3.49
C ALA A 2 -2.57 -5.63 -3.39
N GLY A 3 -2.02 -6.07 -4.52
CA GLY A 3 -0.81 -6.90 -4.56
C GLY A 3 0.47 -6.17 -5.00
N PHE A 4 0.34 -5.00 -5.64
CA PHE A 4 1.46 -4.22 -6.15
C PHE A 4 1.66 -2.93 -5.35
N VAL A 5 2.93 -2.51 -5.29
CA VAL A 5 3.33 -1.16 -4.89
C VAL A 5 3.69 -0.42 -6.17
N ASP A 6 2.92 0.61 -6.50
CA ASP A 6 3.05 1.31 -7.78
C ASP A 6 4.37 2.08 -7.91
N ALA A 7 4.88 2.19 -9.14
CA ALA A 7 6.07 2.99 -9.42
C ALA A 7 5.85 4.45 -9.01
N GLY A 8 6.82 5.04 -8.29
CA GLY A 8 6.71 6.37 -7.69
C GLY A 8 6.09 6.40 -6.29
N TRP A 9 5.77 5.24 -5.70
CA TRP A 9 5.36 5.15 -4.30
C TRP A 9 6.40 5.74 -3.35
N ASP A 10 5.91 6.52 -2.37
CA ASP A 10 6.66 7.01 -1.22
C ASP A 10 5.73 6.96 -0.01
N GLY A 11 6.08 6.18 1.02
CA GLY A 11 5.26 6.01 2.21
C GLY A 11 5.43 4.65 2.89
N HIS A 12 4.90 4.53 4.10
CA HIS A 12 4.81 3.25 4.80
C HIS A 12 3.72 2.37 4.15
N LEU A 13 3.97 1.08 3.95
CA LEU A 13 2.94 0.18 3.43
C LEU A 13 1.91 -0.16 4.51
N THR A 14 0.63 -0.07 4.16
CA THR A 14 -0.46 -0.59 4.99
C THR A 14 -0.55 -2.10 4.79
N LEU A 15 -0.54 -2.88 5.87
CA LEU A 15 -0.71 -4.33 5.84
C LEU A 15 -2.12 -4.71 6.27
N GLU A 16 -2.77 -5.55 5.48
CA GLU A 16 -4.03 -6.20 5.84
C GLU A 16 -3.69 -7.57 6.48
N LEU A 17 -3.92 -7.71 7.78
CA LEU A 17 -3.57 -8.93 8.53
C LEU A 17 -4.84 -9.68 8.94
N SER A 18 -4.83 -11.00 8.76
CA SER A 18 -5.89 -11.90 9.20
C SER A 18 -5.29 -13.10 9.94
N ASN A 19 -5.90 -13.48 11.06
CA ASN A 19 -5.61 -14.72 11.75
C ASN A 19 -6.65 -15.77 11.34
N VAL A 20 -6.19 -16.78 10.59
CA VAL A 20 -7.02 -17.92 10.15
C VAL A 20 -6.87 -19.16 11.04
N ALA A 21 -6.10 -19.07 12.12
CA ALA A 21 -5.94 -20.15 13.10
C ALA A 21 -7.01 -20.09 14.21
N ASN A 22 -7.11 -21.16 15.00
CA ASN A 22 -8.01 -21.24 16.16
C ASN A 22 -7.40 -20.67 17.46
N LEU A 23 -6.15 -20.19 17.42
CA LEU A 23 -5.46 -19.60 18.56
C LEU A 23 -5.05 -18.15 18.24
N PRO A 24 -5.05 -17.25 19.24
CA PRO A 24 -4.50 -15.90 19.07
C PRO A 24 -3.01 -15.92 18.69
N ILE A 25 -2.60 -14.96 17.88
CA ILE A 25 -1.19 -14.75 17.48
C ILE A 25 -0.74 -13.39 18.01
N THR A 26 0.32 -13.38 18.82
CA THR A 26 0.94 -12.14 19.29
C THR A 26 1.82 -11.55 18.20
N LEU A 27 1.58 -10.28 17.85
CA LEU A 27 2.43 -9.50 16.95
C LEU A 27 3.29 -8.53 17.77
N TYR A 28 4.58 -8.46 17.44
CA TYR A 28 5.53 -7.59 18.14
C TYR A 28 6.02 -6.48 17.19
N PRO A 29 6.03 -5.21 17.62
CA PRO A 29 6.68 -4.15 16.86
C PRO A 29 8.13 -4.51 16.52
N GLY A 30 8.52 -4.37 15.25
CA GLY A 30 9.87 -4.70 14.76
C GLY A 30 10.08 -6.15 14.31
N MET A 31 9.10 -7.05 14.50
CA MET A 31 9.20 -8.41 13.94
C MET A 31 9.15 -8.37 12.41
N LYS A 32 9.83 -9.31 11.76
CA LYS A 32 9.72 -9.52 10.30
C LYS A 32 8.30 -10.02 9.99
N ILE A 33 7.59 -9.33 9.10
CA ILE A 33 6.16 -9.60 8.80
C ILE A 33 5.89 -9.87 7.31
N GLY A 34 6.88 -9.67 6.45
CA GLY A 34 6.76 -9.86 5.00
C GLY A 34 8.08 -9.56 4.29
N GLN A 35 8.04 -9.64 2.97
CA GLN A 35 9.17 -9.37 2.08
C GLN A 35 8.68 -8.58 0.86
N ILE A 36 9.57 -7.84 0.22
CA ILE A 36 9.30 -7.06 -0.99
C ILE A 36 10.12 -7.64 -2.13
N SER A 37 9.45 -7.91 -3.25
CA SER A 37 10.10 -8.26 -4.52
C SER A 37 9.99 -7.08 -5.48
N PHE A 38 11.10 -6.73 -6.12
CA PHE A 38 11.14 -5.65 -7.10
C PHE A 38 11.07 -6.23 -8.51
N LEU A 39 10.14 -5.72 -9.32
CA LEU A 39 10.01 -6.06 -10.72
C LEU A 39 10.38 -4.83 -11.54
N GLN A 40 11.31 -4.99 -12.48
CA GLN A 40 11.73 -3.90 -13.36
C GLN A 40 10.67 -3.66 -14.43
N MET A 41 10.25 -2.39 -14.59
CA MET A 41 9.41 -1.97 -15.70
C MET A 41 10.20 -1.93 -17.01
N THR A 42 9.53 -2.15 -18.14
CA THR A 42 10.15 -2.06 -19.47
C THR A 42 10.58 -0.63 -19.82
N THR A 43 9.84 0.36 -19.34
CA THR A 43 10.13 1.80 -19.46
C THR A 43 9.77 2.52 -18.16
N PRO A 44 10.24 3.76 -17.94
CA PRO A 44 9.72 4.61 -16.87
C PRO A 44 8.18 4.75 -16.96
N ALA A 45 7.52 4.93 -15.81
CA ALA A 45 6.09 5.19 -15.77
C ALA A 45 5.79 6.64 -16.24
N ASP A 46 4.93 6.80 -17.25
CA ASP A 46 4.53 8.12 -17.75
C ASP A 46 3.79 8.96 -16.69
N GLN A 47 2.97 8.29 -15.87
CA GLN A 47 2.24 8.85 -14.74
C GLN A 47 2.53 7.98 -13.51
N PRO A 48 3.59 8.26 -12.74
CA PRO A 48 3.90 7.50 -11.54
C PRO A 48 2.90 7.82 -10.42
N TYR A 49 2.80 6.93 -9.43
CA TYR A 49 1.92 7.12 -8.27
C TYR A 49 2.16 8.47 -7.60
N GLY A 50 1.07 9.18 -7.30
CA GLY A 50 1.12 10.52 -6.75
C GLY A 50 1.33 11.63 -7.78
N SER A 51 1.31 11.33 -9.07
CA SER A 51 1.05 12.33 -10.10
C SER A 51 -0.37 12.89 -9.92
N GLY A 52 -0.55 14.20 -10.17
CA GLY A 52 -1.83 14.87 -9.94
C GLY A 52 -2.98 14.34 -10.79
N SER A 53 -2.67 13.72 -11.94
CA SER A 53 -3.64 13.14 -12.87
C SER A 53 -4.27 11.83 -12.38
N LEU A 54 -3.61 11.07 -11.50
CA LEU A 54 -4.06 9.75 -11.05
C LEU A 54 -5.03 9.77 -9.85
N GLY A 55 -5.16 10.91 -9.16
CA GLY A 55 -5.96 10.97 -7.93
C GLY A 55 -5.48 9.99 -6.85
N SER A 56 -4.16 9.77 -6.77
CA SER A 56 -3.51 8.91 -5.78
C SER A 56 -3.77 9.39 -4.37
N LYS A 57 -4.15 8.48 -3.48
CA LYS A 57 -4.77 8.84 -2.19
C LYS A 57 -3.81 8.76 -1.00
N TYR A 58 -2.69 8.06 -1.16
CA TYR A 58 -1.87 7.59 -0.03
C TYR A 58 -0.38 7.97 -0.12
N ARG A 59 0.02 8.83 -1.07
CA ARG A 59 1.41 9.28 -1.17
C ARG A 59 1.82 10.02 0.10
N GLY A 60 3.00 9.70 0.62
CA GLY A 60 3.57 10.26 1.83
C GLY A 60 3.03 9.68 3.13
N GLN A 61 2.19 8.63 3.10
CA GLN A 61 1.57 8.12 4.33
C GLN A 61 2.60 7.63 5.37
N ARG A 62 2.29 7.90 6.65
CA ARG A 62 3.10 7.52 7.82
C ARG A 62 2.23 6.69 8.77
N GLY A 63 1.95 5.45 8.38
CA GLY A 63 1.09 4.52 9.13
C GLY A 63 -0.10 4.01 8.30
N PRO A 64 -1.01 3.25 8.93
CA PRO A 64 -2.16 2.64 8.26
C PRO A 64 -3.27 3.68 8.05
N THR A 65 -3.14 4.52 7.01
CA THR A 65 -4.16 5.51 6.66
C THR A 65 -5.52 4.81 6.43
N PRO A 66 -6.62 5.30 7.04
CA PRO A 66 -7.95 4.77 6.75
C PRO A 66 -8.31 4.86 5.27
N SER A 67 -9.25 4.00 4.84
CA SER A 67 -9.70 3.96 3.45
C SER A 67 -10.22 5.31 2.98
N ARG A 68 -9.73 5.75 1.82
CA ARG A 68 -10.20 6.92 1.06
C ARG A 68 -10.99 6.52 -0.18
N TYR A 69 -11.52 5.29 -0.21
CA TYR A 69 -12.27 4.80 -1.36
C TYR A 69 -13.50 5.66 -1.66
N PHE A 70 -14.09 6.30 -0.64
CA PHE A 70 -15.23 7.18 -0.78
C PHE A 70 -14.97 8.38 -1.72
N GLU A 71 -13.70 8.81 -1.88
CA GLU A 71 -13.33 9.93 -2.77
C GLU A 71 -13.58 9.63 -4.25
N ASN A 72 -13.77 8.36 -4.62
CA ASN A 72 -14.10 7.95 -5.99
C ASN A 72 -15.57 8.22 -6.36
N PHE A 73 -16.46 8.42 -5.40
CA PHE A 73 -17.91 8.53 -5.64
C PHE A 73 -18.41 9.96 -5.77
N ARG A 74 -17.56 10.92 -6.16
CA ARG A 74 -18.01 12.29 -6.38
C ARG A 74 -18.97 12.32 -7.58
N THR A 75 -20.16 12.88 -7.36
CA THR A 75 -21.05 13.46 -8.38
C THR A 75 -20.42 14.67 -9.03
#